data_AF-A0A5F9DLZ0-F1
#
_entry.id   AF-A0A5F9DLZ0-F1
#
_cell.length_a   1.000
_cell.length_b   1.000
_cell.length_c   1.000
_cell.angle_alpha   90.00
_cell.angle_beta   90.00
_cell.angle_gamma   90.00
#
_symmetry.space_group_name_H-M   'P 1'
#
loop_
_entity.id
_entity.type
_entity.pdbx_description
1 polymer ?
#
loop_
_entity_poly.entity_id
_entity_poly.type
_entity_poly.pdbx_seq_one_letter_code
_entity_poly.pdbx_strand_id
1 'polypeptide(L)'
;MPVYTQHAPDPHTWYSLAAQAERSAGVVSSHPAMSSCSRVALVTGANKGVGFAIARALCRLFSGDVVLTARDEARGRAAVQQLQDEGLSPRFHQLDITDLQSIRALRDFLLREYGGLDVLVNNAAIYMENPKVVDTMPFHIKAEVTMNTNFHGTRDVCTELLPLMRPGGRVVNVSSMESLRALKSCSPELQQKFRSETITEEELVGLMKKFVEDTKKGVHQKEGWPSTAYGVTKIGVTVLSRIQARHLSEQRGGDKILLNACCPGWVRTDMAGPNATKSPEEGAETPVYLALLPPDAEGPHGQFVVEKRVEQW
;
A
#
# COMPACT_ATOMS: atom_id res chain seq x y z
N MET A 1 35.93 10.29 22.61
CA MET A 1 34.78 9.39 22.32
C MET A 1 34.33 9.67 20.89
N PRO A 2 34.35 8.71 19.97
CA PRO A 2 34.10 8.99 18.57
C PRO A 2 32.59 9.05 18.26
N VAL A 3 32.23 10.06 17.48
CA VAL A 3 30.88 10.35 16.99
C VAL A 3 30.61 9.42 15.80
N TYR A 4 29.60 8.54 15.92
CA TYR A 4 29.11 7.73 14.80
C TYR A 4 28.11 8.54 13.99
N THR A 5 28.53 9.06 12.84
CA THR A 5 27.63 9.51 11.77
C THR A 5 27.12 8.30 11.00
N GLN A 6 25.83 7.98 11.12
CA GLN A 6 25.16 7.01 10.25
C GLN A 6 24.90 7.68 8.89
N HIS A 7 25.63 7.26 7.86
CA HIS A 7 25.27 7.54 6.47
C HIS A 7 24.12 6.60 6.05
N ALA A 8 23.06 7.18 5.50
CA ALA A 8 22.03 6.43 4.78
C ALA A 8 22.64 5.85 3.48
N PRO A 9 22.23 4.65 3.04
CA PRO A 9 22.74 4.06 1.82
C PRO A 9 22.30 4.85 0.57
N ASP A 10 23.21 4.90 -0.40
CA ASP A 10 23.07 5.53 -1.72
C ASP A 10 21.92 4.91 -2.54
N PRO A 11 21.01 5.70 -3.15
CA PRO A 11 19.93 5.21 -4.02
C PRO A 11 20.40 4.45 -5.27
N HIS A 12 21.69 4.37 -5.57
CA HIS A 12 22.22 3.51 -6.63
C HIS A 12 22.44 2.04 -6.22
N THR A 13 22.21 1.67 -4.94
CA THR A 13 22.44 0.31 -4.43
C THR A 13 21.38 -0.72 -4.81
N TRP A 14 20.24 -0.32 -5.39
CA TRP A 14 19.18 -1.25 -5.83
C TRP A 14 19.64 -2.28 -6.87
N TYR A 15 20.64 -1.95 -7.69
CA TYR A 15 21.08 -2.80 -8.79
C TYR A 15 22.08 -3.90 -8.40
N SER A 16 22.76 -3.79 -7.25
CA SER A 16 23.82 -4.75 -6.91
C SER A 16 23.28 -6.13 -6.50
N LEU A 17 22.08 -6.19 -5.92
CA LEU A 17 21.46 -7.44 -5.47
C LEU A 17 20.82 -8.23 -6.62
N ALA A 18 20.19 -7.57 -7.59
CA ALA A 18 19.64 -8.22 -8.78
C ALA A 18 20.76 -8.74 -9.71
N ALA A 19 21.83 -7.96 -9.91
CA ALA A 19 22.93 -8.32 -10.79
C ALA A 19 23.90 -9.37 -10.22
N GLN A 20 23.84 -9.66 -8.90
CA GLN A 20 24.62 -10.74 -8.27
C GLN A 20 23.95 -12.10 -8.38
N ALA A 21 22.61 -12.16 -8.44
CA ALA A 21 21.90 -13.41 -8.66
C ALA A 21 22.14 -14.00 -10.06
N GLU A 22 22.38 -13.15 -11.07
CA GLU A 22 22.56 -13.57 -12.46
C GLU A 22 23.99 -14.07 -12.78
N ARG A 23 25.02 -13.70 -12.00
CA ARG A 23 26.43 -14.01 -12.31
C ARG A 23 26.93 -15.37 -11.83
N SER A 24 26.13 -16.11 -11.06
CA SER A 24 26.54 -17.40 -10.48
C SER A 24 26.11 -18.63 -11.29
N ALA A 25 25.38 -18.48 -12.38
CA ALA A 25 24.85 -19.61 -13.16
C ALA A 25 25.40 -19.61 -14.59
N GLY A 26 26.63 -20.12 -14.75
CA GLY A 26 27.20 -20.41 -16.06
C GLY A 26 27.44 -21.91 -16.23
N VAL A 27 26.49 -22.62 -16.88
CA VAL A 27 26.74 -23.78 -17.77
C VAL A 27 25.51 -23.92 -18.70
N VAL A 28 25.78 -24.08 -20.01
CA VAL A 28 24.78 -24.32 -21.08
C VAL A 28 24.20 -25.73 -20.95
N SER A 29 22.87 -25.85 -20.87
CA SER A 29 22.14 -27.11 -21.07
C SER A 29 20.70 -26.80 -21.48
N SER A 30 20.22 -27.52 -22.50
CA SER A 30 18.87 -27.54 -23.09
C SER A 30 17.76 -27.00 -22.19
N HIS A 31 17.08 -25.95 -22.65
CA HIS A 31 15.94 -25.32 -21.96
C HIS A 31 14.87 -26.36 -21.62
N PRO A 32 14.66 -26.73 -20.34
CA PRO A 32 13.36 -27.22 -19.93
C PRO A 32 12.41 -26.04 -20.10
N ALA A 33 11.23 -26.27 -20.68
CA ALA A 33 10.19 -25.25 -20.70
C ALA A 33 10.05 -24.66 -19.29
N MET A 34 10.31 -23.36 -19.12
CA MET A 34 10.03 -22.68 -17.85
C MET A 34 8.57 -22.96 -17.54
N SER A 35 8.33 -23.77 -16.50
CA SER A 35 7.02 -23.94 -15.92
C SER A 35 6.45 -22.54 -15.70
N SER A 36 5.38 -22.18 -16.41
CA SER A 36 4.74 -20.88 -16.25
C SER A 36 4.30 -20.77 -14.80
N CYS A 37 5.05 -20.04 -13.97
CA CYS A 37 4.69 -19.84 -12.58
C CYS A 37 3.32 -19.16 -12.53
N SER A 38 2.43 -19.67 -11.66
CA SER A 38 1.07 -19.13 -11.49
C SER A 38 1.14 -17.60 -11.28
N ARG A 39 0.14 -16.88 -11.79
CA ARG A 39 -0.01 -15.46 -11.47
C ARG A 39 -0.42 -15.33 -10.03
N VAL A 40 -0.01 -14.25 -9.36
CA VAL A 40 -0.32 -14.07 -7.93
C VAL A 40 -0.81 -12.67 -7.60
N ALA A 41 -1.92 -12.59 -6.88
CA ALA A 41 -2.47 -11.38 -6.29
C ALA A 41 -2.29 -11.40 -4.76
N LEU A 42 -1.94 -10.27 -4.17
CA LEU A 42 -1.70 -10.14 -2.73
C LEU A 42 -2.50 -8.98 -2.14
N VAL A 43 -3.11 -9.22 -0.97
CA VAL A 43 -3.85 -8.18 -0.23
C VAL A 43 -3.29 -8.05 1.19
N THR A 44 -2.90 -6.83 1.58
CA THR A 44 -2.43 -6.53 2.94
C THR A 44 -3.60 -6.27 3.90
N GLY A 45 -3.49 -6.76 5.15
CA GLY A 45 -4.52 -6.54 6.17
C GLY A 45 -5.89 -7.14 5.80
N ALA A 46 -5.86 -8.36 5.27
CA ALA A 46 -6.99 -9.00 4.60
C ALA A 46 -7.77 -9.99 5.47
N ASN A 47 -7.52 -10.05 6.79
CA ASN A 47 -8.25 -10.94 7.69
C ASN A 47 -9.65 -10.44 8.10
N LYS A 48 -10.02 -9.19 7.74
CA LYS A 48 -11.35 -8.62 8.01
C LYS A 48 -11.63 -7.39 7.14
N GLY A 49 -12.85 -6.87 7.24
CA GLY A 49 -13.26 -5.59 6.64
C GLY A 49 -13.08 -5.55 5.13
N VAL A 50 -12.65 -4.40 4.61
CA VAL A 50 -12.48 -4.18 3.16
C VAL A 50 -11.45 -5.13 2.56
N GLY A 51 -10.30 -5.33 3.22
CA GLY A 51 -9.25 -6.24 2.74
C GLY A 51 -9.73 -7.68 2.56
N PHE A 52 -10.55 -8.18 3.48
CA PHE A 52 -11.16 -9.50 3.36
C PHE A 52 -12.12 -9.59 2.17
N ALA A 53 -12.97 -8.58 1.97
CA ALA A 53 -13.87 -8.52 0.84
C ALA A 53 -13.12 -8.40 -0.50
N ILE A 54 -12.00 -7.68 -0.55
CA ILE A 54 -11.11 -7.62 -1.71
C ILE A 54 -10.53 -9.01 -1.99
N ALA A 55 -9.96 -9.69 -0.99
CA ALA A 55 -9.41 -11.03 -1.15
C ALA A 55 -10.47 -12.02 -1.66
N ARG A 56 -11.67 -12.00 -1.07
CA ARG A 56 -12.83 -12.80 -1.52
C ARG A 56 -13.17 -12.54 -3.00
N ALA A 57 -13.24 -11.28 -3.40
CA ALA A 57 -13.55 -10.91 -4.79
C ALA A 57 -12.44 -11.34 -5.76
N LEU A 58 -11.17 -11.16 -5.39
CA LEU A 58 -10.05 -11.61 -6.19
C LEU A 58 -10.04 -13.14 -6.32
N CYS A 59 -10.37 -13.91 -5.28
CA CYS A 59 -10.48 -15.37 -5.40
C CYS A 59 -11.53 -15.81 -6.44
N ARG A 60 -12.53 -14.98 -6.73
CA ARG A 60 -13.56 -15.27 -7.73
C ARG A 60 -13.21 -14.79 -9.14
N LEU A 61 -12.41 -13.72 -9.25
CA LEU A 61 -12.25 -12.96 -10.50
C LEU A 61 -10.82 -12.98 -11.06
N PHE A 62 -9.81 -13.13 -10.20
CA PHE A 62 -8.42 -13.13 -10.61
C PHE A 62 -8.02 -14.51 -11.14
N SER A 63 -7.45 -14.55 -12.34
CA SER A 63 -6.92 -15.79 -12.93
C SER A 63 -5.53 -16.10 -12.39
N GLY A 64 -5.47 -16.65 -11.18
CA GLY A 64 -4.25 -17.04 -10.49
C GLY A 64 -4.46 -17.24 -8.98
N ASP A 65 -3.36 -17.35 -8.26
CA ASP A 65 -3.36 -17.51 -6.81
C ASP A 65 -3.67 -16.18 -6.11
N VAL A 66 -4.38 -16.25 -4.99
CA VAL A 66 -4.64 -15.09 -4.12
C VAL A 66 -4.01 -15.34 -2.76
N VAL A 67 -3.09 -14.47 -2.35
CA VAL A 67 -2.43 -14.50 -1.05
C VAL A 67 -3.12 -13.49 -0.12
N LEU A 68 -3.89 -14.02 0.82
CA LEU A 68 -4.44 -13.28 1.95
C LEU A 68 -3.34 -13.11 2.99
N THR A 69 -3.06 -11.87 3.40
CA THR A 69 -2.09 -11.62 4.46
C THR A 69 -2.70 -10.93 5.69
N ALA A 70 -2.13 -11.22 6.85
CA ALA A 70 -2.54 -10.66 8.12
C ALA A 70 -1.37 -10.62 9.10
N ARG A 71 -1.32 -9.61 9.98
CA ARG A 71 -0.28 -9.51 11.00
C ARG A 71 -0.40 -10.59 12.07
N ASP A 72 -1.63 -10.96 12.40
CA ASP A 72 -1.97 -11.99 13.37
C ASP A 72 -2.27 -13.30 12.62
N GLU A 73 -1.44 -14.32 12.82
CA GLU A 73 -1.57 -15.59 12.11
C GLU A 73 -2.89 -16.30 12.38
N ALA A 74 -3.36 -16.30 13.63
CA ALA A 74 -4.58 -17.01 14.00
C ALA A 74 -5.79 -16.39 13.29
N ARG A 75 -5.89 -15.06 13.29
CA ARG A 75 -6.95 -14.33 12.56
C ARG A 75 -6.82 -14.50 11.04
N GLY A 76 -5.60 -14.52 10.51
CA GLY A 76 -5.34 -14.75 9.10
C GLY A 76 -5.79 -16.13 8.63
N ARG A 77 -5.44 -17.18 9.38
CA ARG A 77 -5.88 -18.56 9.10
C ARG A 77 -7.38 -18.74 9.27
N ALA A 78 -8.00 -18.12 10.28
CA ALA A 78 -9.45 -18.13 10.43
C ALA A 78 -10.16 -17.47 9.24
N ALA A 79 -9.63 -16.35 8.72
CA ALA A 79 -10.15 -15.71 7.53
C ALA A 79 -10.01 -16.60 6.28
N VAL A 80 -8.89 -17.31 6.12
CA VAL A 80 -8.75 -18.30 5.03
C VAL A 80 -9.77 -19.41 5.16
N GLN A 81 -9.98 -19.97 6.35
CA GLN A 81 -11.01 -20.99 6.57
C GLN A 81 -12.41 -20.48 6.20
N GLN A 82 -12.76 -19.25 6.58
CA GLN A 82 -14.04 -18.65 6.22
C GLN A 82 -14.24 -18.59 4.70
N LEU A 83 -13.19 -18.27 3.93
CA LEU A 83 -13.25 -18.25 2.47
C LEU A 83 -13.30 -19.67 1.88
N GLN A 84 -12.66 -20.65 2.51
CA GLN A 84 -12.76 -22.07 2.15
C GLN A 84 -14.16 -22.62 2.34
N ASP A 85 -14.85 -22.22 3.40
CA ASP A 85 -16.25 -22.58 3.63
C ASP A 85 -17.19 -21.99 2.55
N GLU A 86 -16.76 -20.95 1.83
CA GLU A 86 -17.43 -20.39 0.65
C GLU A 86 -17.01 -21.07 -0.68
N GLY A 87 -16.17 -22.09 -0.64
CA GLY A 87 -15.64 -22.78 -1.83
C GLY A 87 -14.50 -22.06 -2.53
N LEU A 88 -13.83 -21.11 -1.85
CA LEU A 88 -12.67 -20.37 -2.37
C LEU A 88 -11.37 -20.91 -1.77
N SER A 89 -10.24 -20.70 -2.45
CA SER A 89 -8.95 -21.29 -2.03
C SER A 89 -7.81 -20.25 -1.94
N PRO A 90 -7.92 -19.21 -1.09
CA PRO A 90 -6.81 -18.29 -0.88
C PRO A 90 -5.65 -19.00 -0.16
N ARG A 91 -4.41 -18.64 -0.51
CA ARG A 91 -3.23 -18.96 0.30
C ARG A 91 -3.08 -17.93 1.43
N PHE A 92 -2.43 -18.34 2.51
CA PHE A 92 -2.09 -17.46 3.62
C PHE A 92 -0.58 -17.21 3.69
N HIS A 93 -0.19 -15.97 3.98
CA HIS A 93 1.14 -15.63 4.47
C HIS A 93 1.03 -14.54 5.54
N GLN A 94 1.81 -14.65 6.62
CA GLN A 94 1.83 -13.61 7.66
C GLN A 94 2.44 -12.31 7.08
N LEU A 95 1.88 -11.16 7.46
CA LEU A 95 2.43 -9.85 7.14
C LEU A 95 2.03 -8.80 8.18
N ASP A 96 2.99 -8.27 8.92
CA ASP A 96 2.87 -6.98 9.60
C ASP A 96 3.64 -5.93 8.82
N ILE A 97 2.93 -4.95 8.26
CA ILE A 97 3.54 -3.89 7.44
C ILE A 97 4.41 -2.94 8.26
N THR A 98 4.38 -3.02 9.59
CA THR A 98 5.25 -2.22 10.47
C THR A 98 6.51 -2.97 10.91
N ASP A 99 6.69 -4.21 10.44
CA ASP A 99 7.88 -5.02 10.68
C ASP A 99 8.59 -5.34 9.36
N LEU A 100 9.75 -4.74 9.15
CA LEU A 100 10.55 -4.93 7.94
C LEU A 100 11.01 -6.38 7.72
N GLN A 101 11.20 -7.17 8.79
CA GLN A 101 11.54 -8.59 8.65
C GLN A 101 10.34 -9.39 8.14
N SER A 102 9.13 -9.10 8.63
CA SER A 102 7.88 -9.68 8.12
C SER A 102 7.69 -9.37 6.63
N ILE A 103 7.91 -8.11 6.22
CA ILE A 103 7.84 -7.70 4.81
C ILE A 103 8.85 -8.47 3.94
N ARG A 104 10.11 -8.57 4.39
CA ARG A 104 11.16 -9.28 3.65
C ARG A 104 10.92 -10.78 3.56
N ALA A 105 10.41 -11.40 4.62
CA ALA A 105 10.01 -12.80 4.59
C ALA A 105 8.92 -13.05 3.53
N LEU A 106 7.94 -12.15 3.41
CA LEU A 106 6.93 -12.21 2.36
C LEU A 106 7.52 -12.01 0.95
N ARG A 107 8.42 -11.03 0.78
CA ARG A 107 9.15 -10.81 -0.49
C ARG A 107 9.87 -12.09 -0.95
N ASP A 108 10.61 -12.72 -0.04
CA ASP A 108 11.39 -13.92 -0.34
C ASP A 108 10.49 -15.12 -0.65
N PHE A 109 9.34 -15.22 0.03
CA PHE A 109 8.29 -16.19 -0.30
C PHE A 109 7.76 -15.97 -1.73
N LEU A 110 7.42 -14.73 -2.11
CA LEU A 110 6.90 -14.42 -3.44
C LEU A 110 7.91 -14.73 -4.55
N LEU A 111 9.17 -14.37 -4.35
CA LEU A 111 10.25 -14.69 -5.29
C LEU A 111 10.46 -16.20 -5.44
N ARG A 112 10.45 -16.95 -4.34
CA ARG A 112 10.66 -18.40 -4.36
C ARG A 112 9.51 -19.16 -5.00
N GLU A 113 8.27 -18.81 -4.67
CA GLU A 113 7.08 -19.58 -5.06
C GLU A 113 6.54 -19.17 -6.43
N TYR A 114 6.64 -17.87 -6.75
CA TYR A 114 6.08 -17.31 -7.97
C TYR A 114 7.14 -16.70 -8.86
N GLY A 115 8.27 -16.22 -8.35
CA GLY A 115 9.25 -15.47 -9.14
C GLY A 115 8.80 -14.04 -9.47
N GLY A 116 7.80 -13.50 -8.76
CA GLY A 116 7.27 -12.15 -8.97
C GLY A 116 5.88 -11.94 -8.38
N LEU A 117 5.28 -10.80 -8.68
CA LEU A 117 3.95 -10.38 -8.20
C LEU A 117 3.14 -9.75 -9.34
N ASP A 118 1.87 -10.12 -9.49
CA ASP A 118 1.00 -9.58 -10.54
C ASP A 118 0.06 -8.49 -10.02
N VAL A 119 -0.45 -8.65 -8.80
CA VAL A 119 -1.35 -7.67 -8.18
C VAL A 119 -0.94 -7.43 -6.72
N LEU A 120 -0.74 -6.17 -6.36
CA LEU A 120 -0.51 -5.75 -4.97
C LEU A 120 -1.63 -4.81 -4.53
N VAL A 121 -2.35 -5.17 -3.46
CA VAL A 121 -3.32 -4.28 -2.82
C VAL A 121 -2.85 -3.92 -1.41
N ASN A 122 -2.31 -2.72 -1.27
CA ASN A 122 -1.97 -2.13 0.02
C ASN A 122 -3.25 -1.59 0.70
N ASN A 123 -3.92 -2.46 1.45
CA ASN A 123 -5.16 -2.15 2.16
C ASN A 123 -4.96 -1.91 3.67
N ALA A 124 -3.96 -2.53 4.28
CA ALA A 124 -3.72 -2.44 5.72
C ALA A 124 -3.61 -0.98 6.20
N ALA A 125 -4.44 -0.63 7.18
CA ALA A 125 -4.46 0.70 7.79
C ALA A 125 -5.10 0.66 9.18
N ILE A 126 -4.82 1.68 9.98
CA ILE A 126 -5.44 1.94 11.27
C ILE A 126 -6.01 3.36 11.34
N TYR A 127 -6.92 3.55 12.30
CA TYR A 127 -7.55 4.83 12.61
C TYR A 127 -7.67 4.94 14.13
N MET A 128 -6.91 5.87 14.72
CA MET A 128 -6.83 6.06 16.18
C MET A 128 -7.73 7.20 16.68
N GLU A 129 -8.32 7.99 15.77
CA GLU A 129 -9.06 9.22 16.14
C GLU A 129 -10.57 8.98 16.28
N ASN A 130 -10.99 7.77 16.68
CA ASN A 130 -12.39 7.39 16.71
C ASN A 130 -13.19 8.23 17.73
N PRO A 131 -14.10 9.13 17.28
CA PRO A 131 -14.82 10.03 18.18
C PRO A 131 -15.82 9.32 19.09
N LYS A 132 -16.12 8.04 18.84
CA LYS A 132 -17.03 7.22 19.65
C LYS A 132 -16.37 6.60 20.87
N VAL A 133 -15.06 6.69 20.99
CA VAL A 133 -14.30 6.21 22.15
C VAL A 133 -13.83 7.43 22.92
N VAL A 134 -14.11 7.48 24.23
CA VAL A 134 -13.46 8.46 25.12
C VAL A 134 -11.99 8.09 25.18
N ASP A 135 -11.22 8.73 24.29
CA ASP A 135 -9.82 8.41 24.09
C ASP A 135 -8.96 9.54 24.64
N THR A 136 -8.33 9.27 25.78
CA THR A 136 -7.40 10.18 26.46
C THR A 136 -6.00 10.16 25.84
N MET A 137 -5.76 9.35 24.81
CA MET A 137 -4.47 9.30 24.15
C MET A 137 -4.14 10.66 23.51
N PRO A 138 -2.94 11.22 23.77
CA PRO A 138 -2.54 12.49 23.18
C PRO A 138 -2.51 12.45 21.64
N PHE A 139 -2.92 13.54 20.99
CA PHE A 139 -2.96 13.63 19.51
C PHE A 139 -1.63 13.26 18.84
N HIS A 140 -0.50 13.67 19.42
CA HIS A 140 0.82 13.36 18.85
C HIS A 140 1.15 11.86 18.86
N ILE A 141 0.67 11.10 19.86
CA ILE A 141 0.82 9.63 19.89
C ILE A 141 -0.07 9.00 18.80
N LYS A 142 -1.31 9.49 18.64
CA LYS A 142 -2.19 9.04 17.54
C LYS A 142 -1.55 9.32 16.19
N ALA A 143 -0.96 10.50 16.01
CA ALA A 143 -0.25 10.90 14.80
C ALA A 143 0.92 9.96 14.50
N GLU A 144 1.79 9.71 15.47
CA GLU A 144 2.95 8.83 15.33
C GLU A 144 2.55 7.39 14.98
N VAL A 145 1.63 6.80 15.74
CA VAL A 145 1.18 5.41 15.54
C VAL A 145 0.48 5.24 14.18
N THR A 146 -0.41 6.18 13.83
CA THR A 146 -1.14 6.14 12.56
C THR A 146 -0.18 6.35 11.38
N MET A 147 0.80 7.26 11.50
CA MET A 147 1.80 7.53 10.46
C MET A 147 2.71 6.32 10.23
N ASN A 148 3.17 5.68 11.31
CA ASN A 148 4.02 4.50 11.24
C ASN A 148 3.34 3.37 10.45
N THR A 149 2.06 3.14 10.68
CA THR A 149 1.32 2.07 9.97
C THR A 149 0.92 2.50 8.56
N ASN A 150 0.14 3.58 8.45
CA ASN A 150 -0.56 3.90 7.21
C ASN A 150 0.39 4.40 6.12
N PHE A 151 1.43 5.16 6.48
CA PHE A 151 2.37 5.73 5.52
C PHE A 151 3.67 4.94 5.48
N HIS A 152 4.42 4.86 6.59
CA HIS A 152 5.73 4.20 6.59
C HIS A 152 5.62 2.71 6.29
N GLY A 153 4.68 1.98 6.91
CA GLY A 153 4.48 0.57 6.62
C GLY A 153 4.06 0.30 5.16
N THR A 154 3.13 1.11 4.62
CA THR A 154 2.75 1.03 3.20
C THR A 154 3.94 1.30 2.29
N ARG A 155 4.74 2.31 2.62
CA ARG A 155 5.95 2.66 1.89
C ARG A 155 6.95 1.52 1.90
N ASP A 156 7.25 0.93 3.05
CA ASP A 156 8.22 -0.15 3.17
C ASP A 156 7.77 -1.42 2.42
N VAL A 157 6.46 -1.72 2.42
CA VAL A 157 5.88 -2.77 1.56
C VAL A 157 6.12 -2.45 0.08
N CYS A 158 5.84 -1.22 -0.36
CA CYS A 158 6.12 -0.83 -1.74
C CYS A 158 7.61 -0.92 -2.07
N THR A 159 8.50 -0.47 -1.18
CA THR A 159 9.95 -0.52 -1.38
C THR A 159 10.42 -1.95 -1.63
N GLU A 160 9.91 -2.92 -0.87
CA GLU A 160 10.34 -4.31 -0.98
C GLU A 160 9.60 -5.09 -2.10
N LEU A 161 8.36 -4.72 -2.45
CA LEU A 161 7.52 -5.50 -3.39
C LEU A 161 7.34 -4.89 -4.78
N LEU A 162 7.49 -3.57 -4.97
CA LEU A 162 7.43 -2.97 -6.31
C LEU A 162 8.48 -3.55 -7.30
N PRO A 163 9.71 -3.86 -6.87
CA PRO A 163 10.68 -4.52 -7.75
C PRO A 163 10.23 -5.90 -8.26
N LEU A 164 9.35 -6.60 -7.54
CA LEU A 164 8.83 -7.92 -7.91
C LEU A 164 7.68 -7.84 -8.91
N MET A 165 7.12 -6.65 -9.15
CA MET A 165 5.95 -6.50 -10.03
C MET A 165 6.29 -6.93 -11.45
N ARG A 166 5.49 -7.83 -12.02
CA ARG A 166 5.62 -8.31 -13.39
C ARG A 166 5.05 -7.31 -14.41
N PRO A 167 5.46 -7.40 -15.68
CA PRO A 167 4.77 -6.69 -16.75
C PRO A 167 3.26 -6.98 -16.75
N GLY A 168 2.45 -5.95 -16.95
CA GLY A 168 1.00 -5.98 -16.81
C GLY A 168 0.51 -5.95 -15.35
N GLY A 169 1.40 -5.77 -14.37
CA GLY A 169 1.04 -5.75 -12.96
C GLY A 169 0.13 -4.58 -12.56
N ARG A 170 -0.67 -4.76 -11.51
CA ARG A 170 -1.52 -3.70 -10.93
C ARG A 170 -1.20 -3.49 -9.46
N VAL A 171 -1.03 -2.23 -9.06
CA VAL A 171 -0.78 -1.84 -7.68
C VAL A 171 -1.87 -0.88 -7.22
N VAL A 172 -2.50 -1.20 -6.09
CA VAL A 172 -3.63 -0.45 -5.54
C VAL A 172 -3.30 -0.05 -4.12
N ASN A 173 -3.14 1.25 -3.87
CA ASN A 173 -2.98 1.77 -2.53
C ASN A 173 -4.34 2.28 -2.03
N VAL A 174 -4.89 1.65 -0.99
CA VAL A 174 -6.17 2.06 -0.40
C VAL A 174 -5.92 3.28 0.50
N SER A 175 -6.19 4.45 -0.08
CA SER A 175 -6.16 5.74 0.60
C SER A 175 -7.54 6.03 1.22
N SER A 176 -8.02 7.27 1.18
CA SER A 176 -9.33 7.66 1.70
C SER A 176 -9.74 9.02 1.16
N MET A 177 -11.05 9.31 1.06
CA MET A 177 -11.54 10.69 0.84
C MET A 177 -11.08 11.67 1.93
N GLU A 178 -10.69 11.17 3.10
CA GLU A 178 -10.05 11.98 4.15
C GLU A 178 -8.72 12.61 3.70
N SER A 179 -8.01 12.04 2.71
CA SER A 179 -6.81 12.67 2.16
C SER A 179 -7.13 13.98 1.45
N LEU A 180 -8.19 14.01 0.63
CA LEU A 180 -8.66 15.22 -0.04
C LEU A 180 -9.21 16.25 0.95
N ARG A 181 -9.96 15.81 1.97
CA ARG A 181 -10.49 16.69 3.02
C ARG A 181 -9.36 17.34 3.82
N ALA A 182 -8.37 16.53 4.22
CA ALA A 182 -7.18 17.00 4.92
C ALA A 182 -6.35 17.94 4.03
N LEU A 183 -6.15 17.61 2.75
CA LEU A 183 -5.41 18.46 1.81
C LEU A 183 -6.04 19.84 1.69
N LYS A 184 -7.37 19.93 1.55
CA LYS A 184 -8.10 21.21 1.51
C LYS A 184 -7.96 22.02 2.80
N SER A 185 -7.62 21.37 3.91
CA SER A 185 -7.44 21.99 5.23
C SER A 185 -5.97 22.33 5.54
N CYS A 186 -5.03 21.93 4.69
CA CYS A 186 -3.63 22.34 4.78
C CYS A 186 -3.45 23.81 4.36
N SER A 187 -2.35 24.44 4.79
CA SER A 187 -1.96 25.76 4.28
C SER A 187 -1.71 25.74 2.75
N PRO A 188 -1.79 26.90 2.06
CA PRO A 188 -1.50 26.99 0.62
C PRO A 188 -0.13 26.41 0.24
N GLU A 189 0.89 26.59 1.07
CA GLU A 189 2.25 26.10 0.83
C GLU A 189 2.32 24.57 0.91
N LEU A 190 1.68 23.96 1.91
CA LEU A 190 1.59 22.50 2.01
C LEU A 190 0.74 21.93 0.88
N GLN A 191 -0.35 22.58 0.52
CA GLN A 191 -1.17 22.20 -0.63
C GLN A 191 -0.36 22.18 -1.93
N GLN A 192 0.45 23.21 -2.18
CA GLN A 192 1.33 23.28 -3.34
C GLN A 192 2.33 22.11 -3.34
N LYS A 193 2.98 21.84 -2.20
CA LYS A 193 3.93 20.73 -2.08
C LYS A 193 3.28 19.37 -2.36
N PHE A 194 2.10 19.10 -1.79
CA PHE A 194 1.40 17.82 -1.99
C PHE A 194 0.77 17.66 -3.38
N ARG A 195 0.57 18.75 -4.12
CA ARG A 195 0.11 18.70 -5.52
C ARG A 195 1.26 18.67 -6.53
N SER A 196 2.48 19.01 -6.12
CA SER A 196 3.64 19.04 -6.99
C SER A 196 3.78 17.75 -7.81
N GLU A 197 4.02 17.92 -9.10
CA GLU A 197 4.28 16.82 -10.03
C GLU A 197 5.74 16.35 -10.00
N THR A 198 6.59 17.03 -9.23
CA THR A 198 8.03 16.76 -9.12
C THR A 198 8.48 16.44 -7.70
N ILE A 199 7.57 16.42 -6.72
CA ILE A 199 7.90 16.03 -5.34
C ILE A 199 8.57 14.65 -5.30
N THR A 200 9.68 14.52 -4.59
CA THR A 200 10.38 13.24 -4.43
C THR A 200 9.83 12.44 -3.25
N GLU A 201 10.15 11.14 -3.20
CA GLU A 201 9.76 10.31 -2.06
C GLU A 201 10.42 10.81 -0.76
N GLU A 202 11.68 11.25 -0.82
CA GLU A 202 12.43 11.79 0.31
C GLU A 202 11.79 13.07 0.86
N GLU A 203 11.36 13.98 -0.03
CA GLU A 203 10.65 15.20 0.35
C GLU A 203 9.32 14.88 1.02
N LEU A 204 8.55 13.92 0.48
CA LEU A 204 7.31 13.46 1.07
C LEU A 204 7.54 12.85 2.46
N VAL A 205 8.54 11.97 2.60
CA VAL A 205 8.92 11.38 3.89
C VAL A 205 9.30 12.47 4.89
N GLY A 206 10.05 13.48 4.45
CA GLY A 206 10.40 14.64 5.27
C GLY A 206 9.17 15.41 5.76
N LEU A 207 8.18 15.63 4.89
CA LEU A 207 6.92 16.28 5.25
C LEU A 207 6.10 15.44 6.26
N MET A 208 5.98 14.13 6.04
CA MET A 208 5.25 13.23 6.94
C MET A 208 5.91 13.18 8.33
N LYS A 209 7.25 13.13 8.38
CA LYS A 209 8.01 13.24 9.64
C LYS A 209 7.78 14.60 10.31
N LYS A 210 7.81 15.70 9.54
CA LYS A 210 7.60 17.05 10.08
C LYS A 210 6.22 17.17 10.72
N PHE A 211 5.16 16.64 10.11
CA PHE A 211 3.83 16.63 10.71
C PHE A 211 3.85 16.02 12.11
N VAL A 212 4.38 14.79 12.26
CA VAL A 212 4.45 14.10 13.54
C VAL A 212 5.22 14.93 14.57
N GLU A 213 6.38 15.47 14.21
CA GLU A 213 7.18 16.31 15.11
C GLU A 213 6.48 17.63 15.50
N ASP A 214 5.76 18.26 14.58
CA ASP A 214 4.99 19.47 14.86
C ASP A 214 3.79 19.18 15.79
N THR A 215 3.21 17.98 15.72
CA THR A 215 2.18 17.56 16.68
C THR A 215 2.75 17.37 18.08
N LYS A 216 3.96 16.78 18.22
CA LYS A 216 4.66 16.60 19.50
C LYS A 216 4.98 17.95 20.16
N LYS A 217 5.35 18.94 19.34
CA LYS A 217 5.63 20.32 19.77
C LYS A 217 4.37 21.15 20.04
N GLY A 218 3.19 20.65 19.67
CA GLY A 218 1.92 21.40 19.80
C GLY A 218 1.78 22.56 18.82
N VAL A 219 2.53 22.58 17.71
CA VAL A 219 2.57 23.70 16.75
C VAL A 219 1.99 23.37 15.37
N HIS A 220 1.50 22.14 15.16
CA HIS A 220 1.04 21.65 13.84
C HIS A 220 0.06 22.60 13.12
N GLN A 221 -0.93 23.16 13.81
CA GLN A 221 -1.87 24.11 13.20
C GLN A 221 -1.19 25.40 12.72
N LYS A 222 -0.25 25.93 13.53
CA LYS A 222 0.54 27.13 13.17
C LYS A 222 1.43 26.86 11.95
N GLU A 223 1.94 25.64 11.85
CA GLU A 223 2.75 25.16 10.72
C GLU A 223 1.90 24.77 9.48
N GLY A 224 0.58 24.99 9.53
CA GLY A 224 -0.32 24.81 8.40
C GLY A 224 -0.93 23.42 8.26
N TRP A 225 -0.73 22.52 9.22
CA TRP A 225 -1.29 21.18 9.18
C TRP A 225 -2.75 21.13 9.64
N PRO A 226 -3.56 20.21 9.09
CA PRO A 226 -4.90 19.96 9.58
C PRO A 226 -4.88 19.18 10.90
N SER A 227 -5.98 19.22 11.64
CA SER A 227 -6.14 18.49 12.91
C SER A 227 -6.74 17.10 12.73
N THR A 228 -6.25 16.35 11.73
CA THR A 228 -6.53 14.91 11.57
C THR A 228 -5.24 14.17 11.23
N ALA A 229 -4.80 13.32 12.15
CA ALA A 229 -3.66 12.44 11.92
C ALA A 229 -3.93 11.50 10.74
N TYR A 230 -5.08 10.82 10.76
CA TYR A 230 -5.46 9.87 9.74
C TYR A 230 -5.51 10.51 8.34
N GLY A 231 -6.16 11.66 8.22
CA GLY A 231 -6.22 12.41 6.96
C GLY A 231 -4.84 12.73 6.40
N VAL A 232 -3.90 13.21 7.24
CA VAL A 232 -2.52 13.47 6.82
C VAL A 232 -1.80 12.19 6.39
N THR A 233 -1.98 11.07 7.09
CA THR A 233 -1.39 9.79 6.63
C THR A 233 -1.91 9.37 5.27
N LYS A 234 -3.18 9.65 4.97
CA LYS A 234 -3.80 9.34 3.67
C LYS A 234 -3.43 10.34 2.58
N ILE A 235 -3.08 11.60 2.92
CA ILE A 235 -2.32 12.48 2.01
C ILE A 235 -1.02 11.78 1.62
N GLY A 236 -0.25 11.31 2.61
CA GLY A 236 0.99 10.56 2.40
C GLY A 236 0.82 9.39 1.44
N VAL A 237 -0.19 8.55 1.65
CA VAL A 237 -0.48 7.40 0.75
C VAL A 237 -0.84 7.85 -0.66
N THR A 238 -1.69 8.88 -0.82
CA THR A 238 -2.09 9.37 -2.15
C THR A 238 -0.91 9.99 -2.91
N VAL A 239 -0.07 10.79 -2.25
CA VAL A 239 1.10 11.42 -2.89
C VAL A 239 2.17 10.38 -3.18
N LEU A 240 2.39 9.41 -2.29
CA LEU A 240 3.30 8.28 -2.54
C LEU A 240 2.89 7.51 -3.80
N SER A 241 1.60 7.26 -4.01
CA SER A 241 1.10 6.65 -5.25
C SER A 241 1.42 7.46 -6.50
N ARG A 242 1.28 8.79 -6.45
CA ARG A 242 1.64 9.66 -7.58
C ARG A 242 3.13 9.55 -7.91
N ILE A 243 3.99 9.58 -6.89
CA ILE A 243 5.44 9.46 -7.02
C ILE A 243 5.82 8.09 -7.62
N GLN A 244 5.31 7.00 -7.05
CA GLN A 244 5.65 5.65 -7.48
C GLN A 244 5.14 5.33 -8.88
N ALA A 245 3.96 5.83 -9.26
CA ALA A 245 3.47 5.74 -10.63
C ALA A 245 4.40 6.47 -11.61
N ARG A 246 4.82 7.70 -11.29
CA ARG A 246 5.79 8.45 -12.10
C ARG A 246 7.10 7.69 -12.27
N HIS A 247 7.67 7.15 -11.19
CA HIS A 247 8.88 6.32 -11.26
C HIS A 247 8.69 5.06 -12.11
N LEU A 248 7.54 4.38 -12.03
CA LEU A 248 7.22 3.24 -12.89
C LEU A 248 7.14 3.65 -14.36
N SER A 249 6.57 4.81 -14.68
CA SER A 249 6.54 5.33 -16.05
C SER A 249 7.95 5.63 -16.59
N GLU A 250 8.80 6.25 -15.78
CA GLU A 250 10.17 6.62 -16.15
C GLU A 250 11.09 5.41 -16.30
N GLN A 251 10.97 4.42 -15.42
CA GLN A 251 11.92 3.31 -15.33
C GLN A 251 11.42 2.03 -16.01
N ARG A 252 10.10 1.84 -16.08
CA ARG A 252 9.44 0.59 -16.52
C ARG A 252 8.24 0.87 -17.44
N GLY A 253 8.26 1.97 -18.20
CA GLY A 253 7.13 2.39 -19.04
C GLY A 253 6.65 1.34 -20.05
N GLY A 254 7.54 0.48 -20.55
CA GLY A 254 7.20 -0.64 -21.44
C GLY A 254 6.46 -1.80 -20.77
N ASP A 255 6.54 -1.90 -19.44
CA ASP A 255 6.00 -3.05 -18.69
C ASP A 255 4.50 -2.93 -18.43
N LYS A 256 3.84 -1.81 -18.78
CA LYS A 256 2.39 -1.60 -18.60
C LYS A 256 1.88 -1.86 -17.17
N ILE A 257 2.70 -1.51 -16.17
CA ILE A 257 2.31 -1.59 -14.75
C ILE A 257 1.44 -0.38 -14.41
N LEU A 258 0.27 -0.61 -13.85
CA LEU A 258 -0.64 0.47 -13.41
C LEU A 258 -0.65 0.57 -11.89
N LEU A 259 -0.44 1.77 -11.35
CA LEU A 259 -0.45 2.04 -9.92
C LEU A 259 -1.38 3.22 -9.63
N ASN A 260 -2.35 3.02 -8.71
CA ASN A 260 -3.28 4.09 -8.32
C ASN A 260 -3.56 4.08 -6.82
N ALA A 261 -3.89 5.26 -6.29
CA ALA A 261 -4.54 5.38 -5.00
C ALA A 261 -6.06 5.34 -5.17
N CYS A 262 -6.79 4.87 -4.16
CA CYS A 262 -8.26 4.91 -4.20
C CYS A 262 -8.91 5.15 -2.84
N CYS A 263 -10.20 5.48 -2.87
CA CYS A 263 -11.06 5.46 -1.69
C CYS A 263 -12.10 4.32 -1.82
N PRO A 264 -12.29 3.47 -0.80
CA PRO A 264 -13.35 2.45 -0.80
C PRO A 264 -14.73 3.02 -0.43
N GLY A 265 -14.84 4.32 -0.15
CA GLY A 265 -16.04 4.94 0.40
C GLY A 265 -16.13 4.77 1.92
N TRP A 266 -17.31 5.06 2.50
CA TRP A 266 -17.55 4.92 3.94
C TRP A 266 -18.15 3.54 4.24
N VAL A 267 -17.31 2.61 4.71
CA VAL A 267 -17.63 1.17 4.74
C VAL A 267 -17.85 0.65 6.15
N ARG A 268 -18.92 -0.13 6.36
CA ARG A 268 -19.26 -0.81 7.62
C ARG A 268 -18.19 -1.83 7.98
N THR A 269 -17.30 -1.42 8.86
CA THR A 269 -16.17 -2.18 9.39
C THR A 269 -15.94 -1.78 10.84
N ASP A 270 -15.09 -2.50 11.56
CA ASP A 270 -14.66 -2.10 12.91
C ASP A 270 -14.11 -0.66 12.95
N MET A 271 -13.52 -0.19 11.85
CA MET A 271 -12.92 1.14 11.75
C MET A 271 -13.97 2.27 11.72
N ALA A 272 -15.05 2.09 10.96
CA ALA A 272 -16.07 3.13 10.75
C ALA A 272 -17.35 2.92 11.60
N GLY A 273 -17.59 1.68 12.03
CA GLY A 273 -18.79 1.26 12.73
C GLY A 273 -20.00 0.99 11.81
N PRO A 274 -21.16 0.64 12.40
CA PRO A 274 -22.32 0.12 11.66
C PRO A 274 -23.08 1.17 10.84
N ASN A 275 -22.91 2.46 11.14
CA ASN A 275 -23.66 3.55 10.48
C ASN A 275 -23.05 3.98 9.14
N ALA A 276 -21.95 3.35 8.72
CA ALA A 276 -21.33 3.63 7.43
C ALA A 276 -22.23 3.15 6.28
N THR A 277 -22.15 3.84 5.13
CA THR A 277 -23.12 3.67 4.04
C THR A 277 -22.93 2.39 3.24
N LYS A 278 -21.70 1.90 3.11
CA LYS A 278 -21.35 0.73 2.29
C LYS A 278 -21.11 -0.54 3.08
N SER A 279 -21.40 -1.71 2.50
CA SER A 279 -20.92 -3.01 2.98
C SER A 279 -19.44 -3.20 2.64
N PRO A 280 -18.72 -4.13 3.30
CA PRO A 280 -17.38 -4.53 2.88
C PRO A 280 -17.27 -4.88 1.39
N GLU A 281 -18.27 -5.56 0.83
CA GLU A 281 -18.33 -5.93 -0.60
C GLU A 281 -18.45 -4.70 -1.51
N GLU A 282 -19.34 -3.75 -1.20
CA GLU A 282 -19.47 -2.47 -1.93
C GLU A 282 -18.19 -1.63 -1.81
N GLY A 283 -17.51 -1.73 -0.66
CA GLY A 283 -16.23 -1.07 -0.42
C GLY A 283 -15.06 -1.65 -1.21
N ALA A 284 -15.11 -2.95 -1.51
CA ALA A 284 -14.08 -3.65 -2.29
C ALA A 284 -14.14 -3.33 -3.80
N GLU A 285 -15.25 -2.80 -4.30
CA GLU A 285 -15.47 -2.63 -5.74
C GLU A 285 -14.41 -1.78 -6.46
N THR A 286 -14.07 -0.60 -5.93
CA THR A 286 -13.07 0.28 -6.56
C THR A 286 -11.66 -0.31 -6.48
N PRO A 287 -11.21 -0.81 -5.31
CA PRO A 287 -9.93 -1.53 -5.23
C PRO A 287 -9.82 -2.72 -6.20
N VAL A 288 -10.87 -3.54 -6.31
CA VAL A 288 -10.91 -4.71 -7.22
C VAL A 288 -10.93 -4.27 -8.68
N TYR A 289 -11.68 -3.22 -9.01
CA TYR A 289 -11.67 -2.62 -10.36
C TYR A 289 -10.25 -2.22 -10.79
N LEU A 290 -9.51 -1.54 -9.90
CA LEU A 290 -8.13 -1.12 -10.19
C LEU A 290 -7.16 -2.30 -10.26
N ALA A 291 -7.35 -3.31 -9.41
CA ALA A 291 -6.53 -4.51 -9.39
C ALA A 291 -6.68 -5.36 -10.66
N LEU A 292 -7.83 -5.28 -11.33
CA LEU A 292 -8.20 -6.12 -12.48
C LEU A 292 -8.33 -5.33 -13.79
N LEU A 293 -7.74 -4.12 -13.87
CA LEU A 293 -7.70 -3.37 -15.13
C LEU A 293 -7.15 -4.27 -16.26
N PRO A 294 -7.75 -4.28 -17.47
CA PRO A 294 -7.33 -5.15 -18.57
C PRO A 294 -5.85 -4.99 -18.90
N PRO A 295 -5.10 -6.05 -19.27
CA PRO A 295 -3.64 -6.00 -19.45
C PRO A 295 -3.13 -4.91 -20.40
N ASP A 296 -3.93 -4.55 -21.41
CA ASP A 296 -3.65 -3.54 -22.42
C ASP A 296 -4.10 -2.12 -22.03
N ALA A 297 -4.76 -1.95 -20.88
CA ALA A 297 -5.21 -0.66 -20.40
C ALA A 297 -4.04 0.33 -20.23
N GLU A 298 -4.22 1.53 -20.77
CA GLU A 298 -3.26 2.64 -20.64
C GLU A 298 -3.45 3.44 -19.34
N GLY A 299 -4.58 3.25 -18.65
CA GLY A 299 -4.88 3.92 -17.39
C GLY A 299 -6.15 3.42 -16.70
N PRO A 300 -6.51 4.00 -15.53
CA PRO A 300 -5.80 5.11 -14.87
C PRO A 300 -4.40 4.72 -14.36
N HIS A 301 -3.49 5.70 -14.30
CA HIS A 301 -2.14 5.55 -13.75
C HIS A 301 -1.77 6.81 -12.95
N GLY A 302 -1.27 6.64 -11.72
CA GLY A 302 -0.92 7.75 -10.82
C GLY A 302 -2.11 8.57 -10.33
N GLN A 303 -3.32 8.02 -10.42
CA GLN A 303 -4.56 8.74 -10.09
C GLN A 303 -5.04 8.44 -8.67
N PHE A 304 -5.91 9.32 -8.16
CA PHE A 304 -6.76 9.05 -7.01
C PHE A 304 -8.16 8.71 -7.50
N VAL A 305 -8.66 7.52 -7.18
CA VAL A 305 -9.89 6.98 -7.78
C VAL A 305 -10.97 6.69 -6.73
N VAL A 306 -12.20 7.10 -7.01
CA VAL A 306 -13.37 6.96 -6.13
C VAL A 306 -14.56 6.56 -6.98
N GLU A 307 -15.32 5.54 -6.55
CA GLU A 307 -16.42 4.97 -7.35
C GLU A 307 -16.03 4.65 -8.81
N LYS A 308 -14.81 4.10 -9.00
CA LYS A 308 -14.22 3.78 -10.32
C LYS A 308 -14.03 5.01 -11.23
N ARG A 309 -14.03 6.24 -10.68
CA ARG A 309 -13.79 7.50 -11.38
C ARG A 309 -12.57 8.21 -10.85
N VAL A 310 -11.83 8.87 -11.71
CA VAL A 310 -10.68 9.70 -11.32
C VAL A 310 -11.17 10.96 -10.63
N GLU A 311 -10.66 11.22 -9.44
CA GLU A 311 -10.88 12.44 -8.68
C GLU A 311 -9.67 13.36 -8.82
N GLN A 312 -9.94 14.66 -8.94
CA GLN A 312 -8.88 15.66 -8.99
C GLN A 312 -8.23 15.81 -7.61
N TRP A 313 -6.90 15.69 -7.57
CA TRP A 313 -6.05 15.91 -6.40
C TRP A 313 -5.69 17.40 -6.26
#